data_AF-A0A7S3Y8P1-F1
#
_entry.id   AF-A0A7S3Y8P1-F1
#
_cell.length_a   1.000
_cell.length_b   1.000
_cell.length_c   1.000
_cell.angle_alpha   90.00
_cell.angle_beta   90.00
_cell.angle_gamma   90.00
#
_symmetry.space_group_name_H-M   'P 1'
#
loop_
_entity.id
_entity.type
_entity.pdbx_description
1 polymer ?
#
loop_
_entity_poly.entity_id
_entity_poly.type
_entity_poly.pdbx_seq_one_letter_code
_entity_poly.pdbx_strand_id
1 'polypeptide(L)'
;PGFSEKFTKLVRAHGVEVVFTKPVSLQSELCNLKPPRDRLQRKDVVYKKDCGECGVSYIGETAQRFTDRAKQHQYSVRTEDDNNGFFVHAAHHHGVGGEEERGTGMELFKWDEAQFLDADRHWKRRKIK
;
A
#
# COMPACT_ATOMS: atom_id res chain seq x y z
N PRO A 1 9.94 27.54 23.30
CA PRO A 1 8.82 26.67 22.89
C PRO A 1 7.70 27.44 22.17
N GLY A 2 7.28 26.95 21.01
CA GLY A 2 6.17 27.52 20.22
C GLY A 2 4.80 27.20 20.80
N PHE A 3 3.74 27.81 20.26
CA PHE A 3 2.36 27.54 20.69
C PHE A 3 2.02 26.05 20.63
N SER A 4 2.38 25.38 19.53
CA SER A 4 2.14 23.95 19.31
C SER A 4 2.72 23.08 20.43
N GLU A 5 3.97 23.31 20.84
CA GLU A 5 4.61 22.54 21.90
C GLU A 5 3.95 22.78 23.27
N LYS A 6 3.62 24.04 23.57
CA LYS A 6 2.93 24.40 24.82
C LYS A 6 1.55 23.73 24.89
N PHE A 7 0.81 23.76 23.78
CA PHE A 7 -0.51 23.14 23.69
C PHE A 7 -0.42 21.62 23.83
N THR A 8 0.50 20.96 23.12
CA THR A 8 0.73 19.50 23.26
C THR A 8 1.04 19.11 24.71
N LYS A 9 1.87 19.89 25.41
CA LYS A 9 2.19 19.60 26.81
C LYS A 9 0.96 19.70 27.72
N LEU A 10 0.10 20.70 27.49
CA LEU A 10 -1.12 20.91 28.26
C LEU A 10 -2.13 19.77 28.08
N VAL A 11 -2.39 19.37 26.83
CA VAL A 11 -3.38 18.31 26.53
C VAL A 11 -2.86 16.91 26.86
N ARG A 12 -1.55 16.67 26.79
CA ARG A 12 -0.94 15.41 27.28
C ARG A 12 -1.16 15.19 28.77
N ALA A 13 -1.20 16.25 29.58
CA ALA A 13 -1.54 16.13 31.01
C ALA A 13 -2.97 15.61 31.24
N HIS A 14 -3.83 15.69 30.22
CA HIS A 14 -5.20 15.18 30.22
C HIS A 14 -5.35 13.87 29.43
N GLY A 15 -4.24 13.21 29.06
CA GLY A 15 -4.26 11.96 28.30
C GLY A 15 -4.63 12.11 26.83
N VAL A 16 -4.60 13.34 26.28
CA VAL A 16 -4.94 13.61 24.87
C VAL A 16 -3.68 13.82 24.04
N GLU A 17 -3.53 13.03 22.98
CA GLU A 17 -2.50 13.24 21.96
C GLU A 17 -3.03 14.12 20.82
N VAL A 18 -2.20 15.08 20.36
CA VAL A 18 -2.59 16.04 19.33
C VAL A 18 -1.59 16.07 18.18
N VAL A 19 -2.10 16.20 16.95
CA VAL A 19 -1.30 16.33 15.74
C VAL A 19 -1.65 17.62 15.03
N PHE A 20 -0.65 18.48 14.83
CA PHE A 20 -0.82 19.70 14.06
C PHE A 20 -0.66 19.42 12.57
N THR A 21 -1.72 19.69 11.82
CA THR A 21 -1.70 19.65 10.35
C THR A 21 -1.73 21.08 9.81
N LYS A 22 -0.93 21.34 8.77
CA LYS A 22 -1.04 22.59 8.01
C LYS A 22 -2.00 22.37 6.84
N PRO A 23 -2.88 23.33 6.52
CA PRO A 23 -3.65 23.27 5.27
C PRO A 23 -2.72 23.40 4.07
N VAL A 24 -3.26 23.13 2.88
CA VAL A 24 -2.57 23.36 1.61
C VAL A 24 -2.21 24.84 1.51
N SER A 25 -0.95 25.16 1.21
CA SER A 25 -0.52 26.54 1.00
C SER A 25 -0.58 26.90 -0.48
N LEU A 26 -0.73 28.20 -0.79
CA LEU A 26 -0.64 28.68 -2.17
C LEU A 26 0.68 28.25 -2.83
N GLN A 27 1.79 28.28 -2.09
CA GLN A 27 3.07 27.79 -2.59
C GLN A 27 3.05 26.30 -2.92
N SER A 28 2.43 25.44 -2.10
CA SER A 28 2.35 24.02 -2.41
C SER A 28 1.48 23.72 -3.62
N GLU A 29 0.47 24.55 -3.88
CA GLU A 29 -0.44 24.40 -5.00
C GLU A 29 0.17 24.94 -6.31
N LEU A 30 0.80 26.12 -6.24
CA LEU A 30 1.31 26.84 -7.41
C LEU A 30 2.75 26.50 -7.76
N CYS A 31 3.58 26.15 -6.77
CA CYS A 31 5.01 25.92 -6.93
C CYS A 31 5.39 24.43 -6.75
N ASN A 32 4.59 23.53 -7.33
CA ASN A 32 4.89 22.11 -7.29
C ASN A 32 5.93 21.74 -8.37
N LEU A 33 7.19 22.08 -8.11
CA LEU A 33 8.33 21.90 -9.03
C LEU A 33 8.78 20.43 -9.19
N LYS A 34 8.18 19.50 -8.44
CA LYS A 34 8.52 18.07 -8.53
C LYS A 34 7.81 17.48 -9.75
N PRO A 35 8.49 16.66 -10.56
CA PRO A 35 7.83 15.97 -11.66
C PRO A 35 6.70 15.09 -11.12
N PRO A 36 5.56 15.03 -11.84
CA PRO A 36 4.47 14.14 -11.47
C PRO A 36 5.00 12.71 -11.42
N ARG A 37 4.67 12.00 -10.33
CA ARG A 37 5.09 10.61 -10.18
C ARG A 37 4.17 9.72 -10.99
N ASP A 38 4.76 8.70 -11.59
CA ASP A 38 4.00 7.63 -12.24
C ASP A 38 2.97 7.02 -11.28
N ARG A 39 1.84 6.60 -11.82
CA ARG A 39 0.70 6.09 -11.05
C ARG A 39 1.09 4.88 -10.19
N LEU A 40 2.01 4.04 -10.67
CA LEU A 40 2.49 2.86 -9.94
C LEU A 40 3.48 3.20 -8.81
N GLN A 41 4.06 4.39 -8.83
CA GLN A 41 5.00 4.85 -7.79
C GLN A 41 4.31 5.53 -6.60
N ARG A 42 2.97 5.48 -6.54
CA ARG A 42 2.18 6.00 -5.41
C ARG A 42 2.43 5.18 -4.15
N LYS A 43 2.36 5.86 -3.00
CA LYS A 43 2.42 5.31 -1.65
C LYS A 43 1.11 5.52 -0.94
N ASP A 44 0.90 4.81 0.16
CA ASP A 44 -0.28 4.96 1.03
C ASP A 44 -1.56 4.71 0.23
N VAL A 45 -1.59 3.61 -0.53
CA VAL A 45 -2.69 3.28 -1.46
C VAL A 45 -3.40 1.99 -1.05
N VAL A 46 -4.70 1.97 -1.30
CA VAL A 46 -5.51 0.75 -1.35
C VAL A 46 -5.61 0.34 -2.81
N TYR A 47 -5.22 -0.88 -3.13
CA TYR A 47 -5.18 -1.39 -4.49
C TYR A 47 -5.98 -2.67 -4.63
N LYS A 48 -6.49 -2.89 -5.85
CA LYS A 48 -7.17 -4.10 -6.30
C LYS A 48 -6.35 -4.76 -7.41
N LYS A 49 -6.23 -6.08 -7.31
CA LYS A 49 -5.61 -6.95 -8.32
C LYS A 49 -6.55 -8.10 -8.63
N ASP A 50 -6.88 -8.23 -9.89
CA ASP A 50 -7.78 -9.28 -10.37
C ASP A 50 -6.96 -10.50 -10.80
N CYS A 51 -7.46 -11.69 -10.46
CA CYS A 51 -6.99 -12.93 -11.05
C CYS A 51 -7.53 -13.04 -12.48
N GLY A 52 -6.66 -13.33 -13.44
CA GLY A 52 -6.99 -13.42 -14.86
C GLY A 52 -7.87 -14.61 -15.23
N GLU A 53 -8.00 -15.61 -14.36
CA GLU A 53 -8.65 -16.89 -14.69
C GLU A 53 -9.96 -17.14 -13.94
N CYS A 54 -10.07 -16.76 -12.65
CA CYS A 54 -11.23 -17.11 -11.83
C CYS A 54 -12.11 -15.92 -11.40
N GLY A 55 -11.78 -14.70 -11.84
CA GLY A 55 -12.56 -13.49 -11.53
C GLY A 55 -12.52 -13.02 -10.06
N VAL A 56 -11.74 -13.69 -9.21
CA VAL A 56 -11.49 -13.26 -7.82
C VAL A 56 -10.52 -12.08 -7.79
N SER A 57 -10.77 -11.14 -6.89
CA SER A 57 -9.93 -9.95 -6.71
C SER A 57 -9.26 -9.95 -5.34
N TYR A 58 -7.95 -9.70 -5.32
CA TYR A 58 -7.21 -9.34 -4.11
C TYR A 58 -7.29 -7.83 -3.88
N ILE A 59 -7.70 -7.41 -2.68
CA ILE A 59 -7.64 -6.01 -2.25
C ILE A 59 -6.65 -5.91 -1.10
N GLY A 60 -5.67 -5.02 -1.24
CA GLY A 60 -4.66 -4.80 -0.20
C GLY A 60 -4.35 -3.33 -0.01
N GLU A 61 -3.77 -3.02 1.15
CA GLU A 61 -3.23 -1.70 1.46
C GLU A 61 -1.71 -1.73 1.52
N THR A 62 -1.07 -0.60 1.21
CA THR A 62 0.37 -0.44 1.39
C THR A 62 0.77 0.99 1.69
N ALA A 63 1.61 1.17 2.72
CA ALA A 63 2.32 2.43 2.99
C ALA A 63 3.61 2.58 2.17
N GLN A 64 4.07 1.50 1.53
CA GLN A 64 5.25 1.49 0.65
C GLN A 64 4.87 1.96 -0.75
N ARG A 65 5.84 2.09 -1.67
CA ARG A 65 5.48 2.29 -3.09
C ARG A 65 4.80 1.03 -3.58
N PHE A 66 3.74 1.17 -4.37
CA PHE A 66 3.03 0.01 -4.90
C PHE A 66 3.97 -0.91 -5.70
N THR A 67 4.91 -0.38 -6.48
CA THR A 67 5.94 -1.18 -7.17
C THR A 67 6.75 -2.09 -6.24
N ASP A 68 7.08 -1.62 -5.05
CA ASP A 68 7.88 -2.39 -4.08
C ASP A 68 7.00 -3.49 -3.44
N ARG A 69 5.74 -3.15 -3.14
CA ARG A 69 4.75 -4.10 -2.64
C ARG A 69 4.43 -5.20 -3.65
N ALA A 70 4.29 -4.84 -4.93
CA ALA A 70 4.07 -5.80 -6.01
C ALA A 70 5.24 -6.79 -6.12
N LYS A 71 6.49 -6.30 -6.07
CA LYS A 71 7.69 -7.15 -6.05
C LYS A 71 7.74 -8.10 -4.85
N GLN A 72 7.29 -7.65 -3.68
CA GLN A 72 7.19 -8.52 -2.49
C GLN A 72 6.16 -9.64 -2.69
N HIS A 73 4.98 -9.33 -3.22
CA HIS A 73 3.99 -10.37 -3.53
C HIS A 73 4.46 -11.34 -4.60
N GLN A 74 5.06 -10.83 -5.66
CA GLN A 74 5.72 -11.63 -6.71
C GLN A 74 6.79 -12.57 -6.13
N TYR A 75 7.60 -12.07 -5.21
CA TYR A 75 8.60 -12.86 -4.51
C TYR A 75 7.95 -13.98 -3.69
N SER A 76 6.96 -13.65 -2.86
CA SER A 76 6.21 -14.63 -2.06
C SER A 76 5.56 -15.72 -2.92
N VAL A 77 4.99 -15.37 -4.08
CA VAL A 77 4.41 -16.34 -5.03
C VAL A 77 5.50 -17.28 -5.56
N ARG A 78 6.65 -16.75 -5.94
CA ARG A 78 7.79 -17.55 -6.43
C ARG A 78 8.42 -18.43 -5.35
N THR A 79 8.40 -18.01 -4.09
CA THR A 79 8.96 -18.77 -2.96
C THR A 79 7.94 -19.60 -2.22
N GLU A 80 6.73 -19.72 -2.76
CA GLU A 80 5.65 -20.54 -2.18
C GLU A 80 5.32 -20.17 -0.72
N ASP A 81 5.31 -18.87 -0.43
CA ASP A 81 5.01 -18.34 0.90
C ASP A 81 3.51 -18.43 1.21
N ASP A 82 3.16 -19.43 2.02
CA ASP A 82 1.81 -19.76 2.49
C ASP A 82 1.15 -18.65 3.35
N ASN A 83 1.90 -17.66 3.79
CA ASN A 83 1.36 -16.47 4.47
C ASN A 83 0.94 -15.37 3.49
N ASN A 84 1.16 -15.55 2.19
CA ASN A 84 0.80 -14.58 1.17
C ASN A 84 -0.49 -14.96 0.44
N GLY A 85 -1.49 -14.08 0.52
CA GLY A 85 -2.78 -14.32 -0.12
C GLY A 85 -2.73 -14.55 -1.63
N PHE A 86 -1.74 -14.01 -2.35
CA PHE A 86 -1.59 -14.29 -3.79
C PHE A 86 -1.12 -15.72 -4.06
N PHE A 87 -0.15 -16.20 -3.27
CA PHE A 87 0.33 -17.58 -3.41
C PHE A 87 -0.75 -18.57 -3.01
N VAL A 88 -1.39 -18.36 -1.85
CA VAL A 88 -2.51 -19.19 -1.39
C VAL A 88 -3.61 -19.26 -2.44
N HIS A 89 -3.96 -18.12 -3.04
CA HIS A 89 -4.94 -18.12 -4.13
C HIS A 89 -4.49 -18.95 -5.33
N ALA A 90 -3.26 -18.74 -5.81
CA ALA A 90 -2.70 -19.47 -6.94
C ALA A 90 -2.62 -20.98 -6.68
N ALA A 91 -2.16 -21.39 -5.50
CA ALA A 91 -2.02 -22.80 -5.12
C ALA A 91 -3.38 -23.49 -5.01
N HIS A 92 -4.33 -22.90 -4.29
CA HIS A 92 -5.60 -23.54 -3.99
C HIS A 92 -6.60 -23.54 -5.15
N HIS A 93 -6.56 -22.52 -6.02
CA HIS A 93 -7.53 -22.36 -7.11
C HIS A 93 -6.99 -22.69 -8.49
N HIS A 94 -5.67 -22.61 -8.68
CA HIS A 94 -5.02 -22.80 -9.98
C HIS A 94 -3.95 -23.90 -9.97
N GLY A 95 -3.74 -24.60 -8.84
CA GLY A 95 -2.80 -25.72 -8.75
C GLY A 95 -1.34 -25.32 -8.96
N VAL A 96 -0.98 -24.10 -8.55
CA VAL A 96 0.39 -23.57 -8.61
C VAL A 96 1.21 -24.04 -7.42
N GLY A 97 2.47 -24.41 -7.67
CA GLY A 97 3.43 -24.83 -6.64
C GLY A 97 3.47 -26.35 -6.44
N GLY A 98 4.57 -26.82 -5.86
CA GLY A 98 4.87 -28.24 -5.68
C GLY A 98 5.98 -28.77 -6.59
N GLU A 99 6.29 -30.06 -6.43
CA GLU A 99 7.46 -30.72 -7.03
C GLU A 99 7.37 -31.01 -8.53
N GLU A 100 6.19 -30.86 -9.15
CA GLU A 100 6.01 -30.98 -10.60
C GLU A 100 6.02 -29.59 -11.26
N GLU A 101 6.77 -29.46 -12.36
CA GLU A 101 6.86 -28.28 -13.23
C GLU A 101 5.46 -27.76 -13.66
N ARG A 102 4.83 -26.93 -12.83
CA ARG A 102 3.66 -26.14 -13.16
C ARG A 102 3.99 -24.68 -12.89
N GLY A 103 3.46 -23.81 -13.76
CA GLY A 103 3.86 -22.41 -13.87
C GLY A 103 3.96 -21.67 -12.54
N THR A 104 4.76 -20.62 -12.51
CA THR A 104 5.05 -19.87 -11.27
C THR A 104 3.83 -19.20 -10.63
N GLY A 105 2.65 -19.23 -11.27
CA GLY A 105 1.44 -18.50 -10.84
C GLY A 105 1.57 -16.98 -10.93
N MET A 106 2.72 -16.50 -11.40
CA MET A 106 3.02 -15.09 -11.58
C MET A 106 2.19 -14.50 -12.72
N GLU A 107 1.93 -15.31 -13.75
CA GLU A 107 1.09 -15.02 -14.91
C GLU A 107 -0.39 -14.82 -14.59
N LEU A 108 -0.88 -15.34 -13.46
CA LEU A 108 -2.30 -15.20 -13.05
C LEU A 108 -2.70 -13.76 -12.76
N PHE A 109 -1.72 -12.89 -12.46
CA PHE A 109 -1.96 -11.53 -12.05
C PHE A 109 -1.24 -10.56 -12.99
N LYS A 110 -1.98 -9.59 -13.53
CA LYS A 110 -1.39 -8.48 -14.30
C LYS A 110 -0.72 -7.49 -13.36
N TRP A 111 0.57 -7.63 -13.11
CA TRP A 111 1.30 -6.85 -12.08
C TRP A 111 1.48 -5.37 -12.44
N ASP A 112 1.59 -5.06 -13.72
CA ASP A 112 1.67 -3.74 -14.32
C ASP A 112 0.33 -2.97 -14.28
N GLU A 113 -0.80 -3.67 -14.28
CA GLU A 113 -2.13 -3.07 -14.26
C GLU A 113 -2.73 -3.08 -12.84
N ALA A 114 -2.39 -2.10 -12.01
CA ALA A 114 -3.00 -1.95 -10.68
C ALA A 114 -4.18 -0.96 -10.71
N GLN A 115 -5.31 -1.38 -10.15
CA GLN A 115 -6.44 -0.49 -9.86
C GLN A 115 -6.25 0.10 -8.47
N PHE A 116 -6.05 1.42 -8.38
CA PHE A 116 -5.98 2.11 -7.09
C PHE A 116 -7.38 2.58 -6.70
N LEU A 117 -7.92 1.98 -5.64
CA LEU A 117 -9.28 2.25 -5.16
C LEU A 117 -9.32 3.49 -4.27
N ASP A 118 -8.30 3.68 -3.43
CA ASP A 118 -8.19 4.82 -2.55
C ASP A 118 -6.72 5.12 -2.18
N ALA A 119 -6.49 6.26 -1.54
CA ALA A 119 -5.22 6.59 -0.92
C ALA A 119 -5.44 7.17 0.48
N ASP A 120 -4.67 6.68 1.46
CA ASP A 120 -4.71 7.14 2.84
C ASP A 120 -4.16 8.56 2.95
N ARG A 121 -5.10 9.52 2.96
CA ARG A 121 -4.82 10.95 3.10
C ARG A 121 -4.28 11.32 4.49
N HIS A 122 -4.44 10.43 5.47
CA HIS A 122 -4.19 10.71 6.88
C HIS A 122 -3.11 9.80 7.48
N TRP A 123 -2.21 9.23 6.67
CA TRP A 123 -1.15 8.33 7.16
C TRP A 123 -0.33 8.87 8.33
N LYS A 124 -0.20 10.20 8.45
CA LYS A 124 0.48 10.86 9.59
C LYS A 124 -0.22 10.61 10.93
N ARG A 125 -1.54 10.41 10.93
CA ARG A 125 -2.32 10.06 12.13
C ARG A 125 -2.03 8.64 12.62
N ARG A 126 -1.62 7.71 11.75
CA ARG A 126 -1.22 6.34 12.14
C ARG A 126 0.05 6.27 13.00
N LYS A 127 0.85 7.35 13.03
CA LYS A 127 2.10 7.40 13.82
C LYS A 127 1.90 7.82 15.28
N ILE A 128 0.67 8.14 15.66
CA ILE A 128 0.27 8.42 17.05
C ILE A 128 0.26 7.07 17.78
N LYS A 129 0.96 6.97 18.92
CA LYS A 129 1.06 5.74 19.73
C LYS A 129 0.51 6.00 21.11
#